data_AF-A0A3C1Y336-F1
#
_entry.id   AF-A0A3C1Y336-F1
#
_cell.length_a   1.000
_cell.length_b   1.000
_cell.length_c   1.000
_cell.angle_alpha   90.00
_cell.angle_beta   90.00
_cell.angle_gamma   90.00
#
_symmetry.space_group_name_H-M   'P 1'
#
loop_
_entity.id
_entity.type
_entity.pdbx_description
1 polymer ?
#
loop_
_entity_poly.entity_id
_entity_poly.type
_entity_poly.pdbx_seq_one_letter_code
_entity_poly.pdbx_strand_id
1 'polypeptide(L)'
;MKVLAAVKRVVDYNVNVRVKADQSGVDIGNVKMSMNPFDEIAVEAAVRLKEQGAAAEVVAVSCGTAQSQETLRTALAIGADRGVLVQTDAALQPLEVAKLLRAVVVKEAPALVILGKQA
;
A
#
# COMPACT_ATOMS: atom_id res chain seq x y z
N MET A 1 16.23 4.68 12.36
CA MET A 1 16.10 5.20 10.97
C MET A 1 14.62 5.34 10.58
N LYS A 2 14.27 6.09 9.51
CA LYS A 2 12.91 6.10 8.94
C LYS A 2 12.74 4.95 7.94
N VAL A 3 11.65 4.19 8.04
CA VAL A 3 11.28 3.12 7.12
C VAL A 3 10.00 3.50 6.37
N LEU A 4 9.97 3.28 5.07
CA LEU A 4 8.78 3.49 4.24
C LEU A 4 8.22 2.13 3.80
N ALA A 5 6.95 1.87 4.08
CA ALA A 5 6.24 0.67 3.66
C ALA A 5 5.17 1.02 2.62
N ALA A 6 5.25 0.46 1.42
CA ALA A 6 4.22 0.65 0.40
C ALA A 6 3.08 -0.35 0.60
N VAL A 7 1.83 0.14 0.54
CA VAL A 7 0.63 -0.69 0.69
C VAL A 7 -0.38 -0.42 -0.44
N LYS A 8 -0.97 -1.48 -0.99
CA LYS A 8 -1.94 -1.43 -2.08
C LYS A 8 -3.29 -1.94 -1.62
N ARG A 9 -4.33 -1.21 -2.02
CA ARG A 9 -5.73 -1.64 -1.91
C ARG A 9 -6.05 -2.55 -3.09
N VAL A 10 -6.45 -3.79 -2.81
CA VAL A 10 -6.78 -4.81 -3.81
C VAL A 10 -8.11 -5.48 -3.48
N VAL A 11 -8.63 -6.29 -4.40
CA VAL A 11 -9.79 -7.17 -4.11
C VAL A 11 -9.38 -8.17 -3.03
N ASP A 12 -10.24 -8.39 -2.03
CA ASP A 12 -9.98 -9.36 -0.97
C ASP A 12 -9.72 -10.75 -1.57
N TYR A 13 -8.68 -11.43 -1.10
CA TYR A 13 -8.21 -12.68 -1.68
C TYR A 13 -9.22 -13.83 -1.58
N ASN A 14 -10.25 -13.71 -0.72
CA ASN A 14 -11.35 -14.67 -0.63
C ASN A 14 -12.50 -14.39 -1.60
N VAL A 15 -12.47 -13.28 -2.33
CA VAL A 15 -13.52 -12.94 -3.30
C VAL A 15 -13.27 -13.67 -4.61
N ASN A 16 -14.29 -14.39 -5.08
CA ASN A 16 -14.31 -14.94 -6.43
C ASN A 16 -14.54 -13.81 -7.45
N VAL A 17 -13.47 -13.40 -8.12
CA VAL A 17 -13.50 -12.35 -9.14
C VAL A 17 -14.33 -12.76 -10.36
N ARG A 18 -15.09 -11.80 -10.90
CA ARG A 18 -15.87 -11.97 -12.12
C ARG A 18 -15.37 -11.03 -13.20
N VAL A 19 -15.39 -11.49 -14.45
CA VAL A 19 -15.09 -10.64 -15.60
C VAL A 19 -16.36 -9.86 -15.97
N LYS A 20 -16.21 -8.59 -16.34
CA LYS A 20 -17.31 -7.79 -16.87
C LYS A 20 -17.84 -8.39 -18.18
N ALA A 21 -19.14 -8.21 -18.45
CA ALA A 21 -19.77 -8.74 -19.65
C ALA A 21 -19.14 -8.21 -20.97
N ASP A 22 -18.58 -7.01 -20.93
CA ASP A 22 -17.88 -6.36 -22.05
C ASP A 22 -16.40 -6.76 -22.20
N GLN A 23 -15.91 -7.67 -21.35
CA GLN A 23 -14.51 -8.13 -21.30
C GLN A 23 -13.47 -7.01 -21.05
N SER A 24 -13.89 -5.84 -20.58
CA SER A 24 -12.99 -4.71 -20.32
C SER A 24 -12.13 -4.87 -19.05
N GLY A 25 -12.46 -5.84 -18.19
CA GLY A 25 -11.72 -6.12 -16.97
C GLY A 25 -12.53 -6.87 -15.92
N VAL A 26 -12.10 -6.77 -14.66
CA VAL A 26 -12.76 -7.39 -13.51
C VAL A 26 -13.89 -6.49 -13.00
N ASP A 27 -15.01 -7.10 -12.62
CA ASP A 27 -16.11 -6.40 -11.93
C ASP A 27 -15.76 -6.22 -10.45
N ILE A 28 -15.47 -4.97 -10.08
CA ILE A 28 -15.07 -4.56 -8.73
C ILE A 28 -16.09 -3.65 -8.05
N GLY A 29 -17.28 -3.47 -8.62
CA GLY A 29 -18.23 -2.45 -8.15
C GLY A 29 -18.76 -2.69 -6.74
N ASN A 30 -18.98 -3.95 -6.37
CA ASN A 30 -19.57 -4.37 -5.09
C ASN A 30 -18.74 -5.44 -4.37
N VAL A 31 -17.45 -5.54 -4.68
CA VAL A 31 -16.57 -6.52 -4.05
C VAL A 31 -15.90 -5.96 -2.81
N LYS A 32 -15.67 -6.81 -1.81
CA LYS A 32 -14.86 -6.46 -0.66
C LYS A 32 -13.42 -6.19 -1.10
N MET A 33 -12.86 -5.09 -0.63
CA MET A 33 -11.48 -4.68 -0.88
C MET A 33 -10.68 -4.82 0.42
N SER A 34 -9.39 -5.09 0.32
CA SER A 34 -8.50 -5.25 1.47
C SER A 34 -7.09 -4.72 1.18
N MET A 35 -6.24 -4.72 2.20
CA MET A 35 -4.79 -4.62 1.98
C MET A 35 -4.32 -5.86 1.22
N ASN A 36 -3.33 -5.70 0.33
CA ASN A 36 -2.66 -6.85 -0.27
C ASN A 36 -1.94 -7.67 0.82
N PRO A 37 -2.04 -9.02 0.82
CA PRO A 37 -1.44 -9.85 1.86
C PRO A 37 0.09 -9.71 2.00
N PHE A 38 0.80 -9.42 0.91
CA PHE A 38 2.26 -9.20 0.99
C PHE A 38 2.59 -7.86 1.62
N ASP A 39 1.72 -6.88 1.47
CA ASP A 39 1.91 -5.56 2.06
C ASP A 39 1.65 -5.59 3.58
N GLU A 40 0.76 -6.46 4.08
CA GLU A 40 0.61 -6.71 5.53
C GLU A 40 1.93 -7.20 6.14
N ILE A 41 2.61 -8.13 5.45
CA ILE A 41 3.93 -8.63 5.86
C ILE A 41 4.98 -7.50 5.81
N ALA A 42 4.93 -6.64 4.80
CA ALA A 42 5.85 -5.51 4.67
C ALA A 42 5.70 -4.50 5.82
N VAL A 43 4.47 -4.17 6.20
CA VAL A 43 4.17 -3.29 7.34
C VAL A 43 4.63 -3.93 8.64
N GLU A 44 4.30 -5.20 8.87
CA GLU A 44 4.73 -5.95 10.06
C GLU A 44 6.26 -5.97 10.21
N ALA A 45 6.99 -6.23 9.11
CA ALA A 45 8.45 -6.20 9.13
C ALA A 45 9.01 -4.81 9.48
N ALA A 46 8.40 -3.74 8.97
CA ALA A 46 8.80 -2.37 9.31
C ALA A 46 8.52 -2.05 10.79
N VAL A 47 7.38 -2.48 11.33
CA VAL A 47 7.02 -2.31 12.74
C VAL A 47 7.98 -3.07 13.65
N ARG A 48 8.34 -4.31 13.32
CA ARG A 48 9.33 -5.07 14.10
C ARG A 48 10.70 -4.39 14.15
N LEU A 49 11.14 -3.75 13.06
CA LEU A 49 12.37 -2.96 13.08
C LEU A 49 12.25 -1.78 14.06
N LYS A 50 11.05 -1.19 14.20
CA LYS A 50 10.78 -0.13 15.19
C LYS A 50 10.84 -0.68 16.61
N GLU A 51 10.20 -1.80 16.87
CA GLU A 51 10.19 -2.47 18.18
C GLU A 51 11.60 -2.92 18.63
N GLN A 52 12.45 -3.30 17.69
CA GLN A 52 13.86 -3.65 17.93
C GLN A 52 14.78 -2.42 18.09
N GLY A 53 14.24 -1.20 17.97
CA GLY A 53 15.01 0.05 18.05
C GLY A 53 15.85 0.39 16.80
N ALA A 54 15.72 -0.39 15.72
CA ALA A 54 16.40 -0.10 14.45
C ALA A 54 15.70 1.01 13.64
N ALA A 55 14.37 1.10 13.74
CA ALA A 55 13.57 2.17 13.16
C ALA A 55 13.04 3.14 14.23
N ALA A 56 12.89 4.41 13.87
CA ALA A 56 12.32 5.46 14.72
C ALA A 56 10.94 5.91 14.22
N GLU A 57 10.66 5.72 12.93
CA GLU A 57 9.37 6.07 12.30
C GLU A 57 9.11 5.10 11.15
N VAL A 58 7.87 4.62 11.05
CA VAL A 58 7.34 3.83 9.94
C VAL A 58 6.28 4.65 9.22
N VAL A 59 6.52 4.95 7.94
CA VAL A 59 5.58 5.69 7.08
C VAL A 59 4.95 4.72 6.08
N ALA A 60 3.64 4.52 6.17
CA ALA A 60 2.87 3.76 5.20
C ALA A 60 2.47 4.65 4.01
N VAL A 61 2.62 4.15 2.79
CA VAL A 61 2.31 4.92 1.57
C VAL A 61 1.41 4.11 0.65
N SER A 62 0.35 4.74 0.13
CA SER A 62 -0.51 4.15 -0.90
C SER A 62 -0.70 5.13 -2.06
N CYS A 63 -0.73 4.60 -3.28
CA CYS A 63 -1.04 5.36 -4.51
C CYS A 63 -2.37 4.86 -5.06
N GLY A 64 -3.36 5.74 -5.22
CA GLY A 64 -4.68 5.34 -5.71
C GLY A 64 -5.78 6.34 -5.32
N THR A 65 -7.03 5.88 -5.37
CA THR A 65 -8.18 6.73 -5.09
C THR A 65 -8.30 7.09 -3.60
N ALA A 66 -9.23 7.97 -3.27
CA ALA A 66 -9.54 8.30 -1.87
C ALA A 66 -9.90 7.07 -1.01
N GLN A 67 -10.39 5.98 -1.62
CA GLN A 67 -10.70 4.74 -0.90
C GLN A 67 -9.45 4.02 -0.35
N SER A 68 -8.27 4.26 -0.92
CA SER A 68 -7.00 3.73 -0.39
C SER A 68 -6.67 4.25 1.03
N GLN A 69 -7.35 5.29 1.52
CA GLN A 69 -7.25 5.71 2.91
C GLN A 69 -7.63 4.62 3.90
N GLU A 70 -8.57 3.73 3.56
CA GLU A 70 -8.95 2.60 4.41
C GLU A 70 -7.75 1.67 4.64
N THR A 71 -7.04 1.30 3.59
CA THR A 71 -5.82 0.49 3.65
C THR A 71 -4.72 1.17 4.46
N LEU A 72 -4.57 2.49 4.34
CA LEU A 72 -3.64 3.25 5.17
C LEU A 72 -4.03 3.22 6.65
N ARG A 73 -5.32 3.32 6.99
CA ARG A 73 -5.78 3.18 8.38
C ARG A 73 -5.49 1.78 8.94
N THR A 74 -5.60 0.73 8.13
CA THR A 74 -5.16 -0.61 8.52
C THR A 74 -3.66 -0.64 8.83
N ALA A 75 -2.82 -0.03 7.99
CA ALA A 75 -1.38 0.04 8.26
C ALA A 75 -1.05 0.81 9.56
N LEU A 76 -1.77 1.90 9.82
CA LEU A 76 -1.67 2.64 11.09
C LEU A 76 -2.08 1.77 12.29
N ALA A 77 -3.17 1.00 12.15
CA ALA A 77 -3.64 0.10 13.20
C ALA A 77 -2.65 -1.05 13.50
N ILE A 78 -1.89 -1.51 12.50
CA ILE A 78 -0.81 -2.51 12.66
C ILE A 78 0.39 -1.90 13.41
N GLY A 79 0.65 -0.60 13.28
CA GLY A 79 1.71 0.09 14.03
C GLY A 79 2.56 1.08 13.23
N ALA A 80 2.18 1.38 11.98
CA ALA A 80 2.76 2.50 11.24
C ALA A 80 2.45 3.83 11.95
N ASP A 81 3.42 4.75 11.97
CA ASP A 81 3.29 6.03 12.67
C ASP A 81 2.50 7.07 11.86
N ARG A 82 2.63 7.02 10.52
CA ARG A 82 1.95 7.96 9.62
C ARG A 82 1.59 7.31 8.29
N GLY A 83 0.50 7.79 7.68
CA GLY A 83 0.06 7.41 6.33
C GLY A 83 0.23 8.55 5.33
N VAL A 84 0.64 8.23 4.11
CA VAL A 84 0.66 9.14 2.95
C VAL A 84 -0.17 8.54 1.83
N LEU A 85 -1.22 9.26 1.42
CA LEU A 85 -1.96 8.95 0.22
C LEU A 85 -1.46 9.82 -0.93
N VAL A 86 -0.91 9.18 -1.97
CA VAL A 86 -0.73 9.81 -3.29
C VAL A 86 -2.03 9.61 -4.06
N GLN A 87 -2.94 10.57 -3.93
CA GLN A 87 -4.29 10.44 -4.47
C GLN A 87 -4.32 10.64 -5.98
N THR A 88 -4.94 9.71 -6.70
CA THR A 88 -5.21 9.81 -8.14
C THR A 88 -6.33 8.86 -8.56
N ASP A 89 -7.10 9.25 -9.56
CA ASP A 89 -8.11 8.39 -10.20
C ASP A 89 -7.56 7.70 -11.46
N ALA A 90 -6.30 7.94 -11.81
CA ALA A 90 -5.64 7.27 -12.92
C ALA A 90 -5.47 5.77 -12.65
N ALA A 91 -5.66 4.95 -13.69
CA ALA A 91 -5.37 3.53 -13.65
C ALA A 91 -3.85 3.30 -13.68
N LEU A 92 -3.23 3.16 -12.50
CA LEU A 92 -1.79 3.08 -12.35
C LEU A 92 -1.21 1.69 -12.73
N GLN A 93 -0.13 1.71 -13.49
CA GLN A 93 0.77 0.60 -13.77
C GLN A 93 2.00 0.62 -12.84
N PRO A 94 2.72 -0.52 -12.67
CA PRO A 94 3.86 -0.59 -11.74
C PRO A 94 4.94 0.46 -11.97
N LEU A 95 5.24 0.81 -13.23
CA LEU A 95 6.22 1.86 -13.55
C LEU A 95 5.79 3.25 -13.05
N GLU A 96 4.51 3.56 -13.13
CA GLU A 96 3.95 4.83 -12.66
C GLU A 96 3.96 4.88 -11.14
N VAL A 97 3.58 3.78 -10.48
CA VAL A 97 3.70 3.63 -9.02
C VAL A 97 5.16 3.81 -8.58
N ALA A 98 6.13 3.21 -9.26
CA ALA A 98 7.54 3.38 -8.94
C ALA A 98 8.01 4.84 -9.06
N LYS A 99 7.56 5.58 -10.09
CA LYS A 99 7.86 7.01 -10.25
C LYS A 99 7.22 7.87 -9.15
N LEU A 100 5.98 7.58 -8.77
CA LEU A 100 5.30 8.24 -7.65
C LEU A 100 6.01 7.96 -6.32
N LEU A 101 6.34 6.69 -6.04
CA LEU A 101 7.08 6.30 -4.85
C LEU A 101 8.46 6.97 -4.80
N ARG A 102 9.17 7.11 -5.92
CA ARG A 102 10.43 7.87 -5.97
C ARG A 102 10.23 9.31 -5.47
N ALA A 103 9.17 9.99 -5.89
CA ALA A 103 8.90 11.36 -5.43
C ALA A 103 8.61 11.41 -3.92
N VAL A 104 7.91 10.40 -3.37
CA VAL A 104 7.69 10.29 -1.92
C VAL A 104 9.00 10.00 -1.18
N VAL A 105 9.82 9.07 -1.67
CA VAL A 105 11.13 8.74 -1.10
C VAL A 105 12.05 9.96 -1.06
N VAL A 106 12.06 10.79 -2.11
CA VAL A 106 12.85 12.03 -2.12
C VAL A 106 12.39 13.01 -1.03
N LYS A 107 11.08 13.12 -0.78
CA LYS A 107 10.52 14.02 0.23
C LYS A 107 10.68 13.48 1.66
N GLU A 108 10.48 12.19 1.83
CA GLU A 108 10.49 11.54 3.13
C GLU A 108 11.89 11.14 3.58
N ALA A 109 12.82 10.95 2.64
CA ALA A 109 14.19 10.49 2.85
C ALA A 109 14.29 9.25 3.79
N PRO A 110 13.53 8.17 3.54
CA PRO A 110 13.66 6.94 4.32
C PRO A 110 15.02 6.27 4.06
N ALA A 111 15.55 5.58 5.06
CA ALA A 111 16.77 4.78 4.90
C ALA A 111 16.50 3.39 4.30
N LEU A 112 15.25 2.91 4.41
CA LEU A 112 14.81 1.62 3.91
C LEU A 112 13.39 1.74 3.34
N VAL A 113 13.16 1.11 2.20
CA VAL A 113 11.84 0.96 1.59
C VAL A 113 11.50 -0.53 1.54
N ILE A 114 10.35 -0.91 2.11
CA ILE A 114 9.84 -2.28 2.11
C ILE A 114 8.55 -2.31 1.28
N LEU A 115 8.43 -3.29 0.39
CA LEU A 115 7.26 -3.51 -0.45
C LEU A 115 6.82 -4.97 -0.35
N GLY A 116 5.55 -5.24 -0.63
CA GLY A 116 5.09 -6.59 -0.89
C GLY A 116 5.76 -7.20 -2.13
N LYS A 117 5.74 -8.54 -2.20
CA LYS A 117 6.33 -9.32 -3.30
C LYS A 117 5.65 -9.07 -4.65
N GLN A 118 4.31 -8.96 -4.66
CA GLN A 118 3.49 -8.84 -5.86
C GLN A 118 2.06 -8.40 -5.50
N ALA A 119 1.31 -7.88 -6.45
CA ALA A 119 -0.07 -7.46 -6.24
C ALA A 119 -0.89 -7.37 -7.53
#